data_AF-A0A218WLF4-F1
#
_entry.id   AF-A0A218WLF4-F1
#
_cell.length_a   1.000
_cell.length_b   1.000
_cell.length_c   1.000
_cell.angle_alpha   90.00
_cell.angle_beta   90.00
_cell.angle_gamma   90.00
#
_symmetry.space_group_name_H-M   'P 1'
#
loop_
_entity.id
_entity.type
_entity.pdbx_description
1 polymer ?
#
loop_
_entity_poly.entity_id
_entity_poly.type
_entity_poly.pdbx_seq_one_letter_code
_entity_poly.pdbx_strand_id
1 'polypeptide(L)'
;MEKGFNPVVFEAESYIGGVWLTHTIQSTKLQDTRRDFRFSDFDWPSPLEGDDVFPAHTEVLEYVKAYTRNFGLFPYIRLNRRVTGI
;
A
#
# COMPACT_ATOMS: atom_id res chain seq x y z
N MET A 1 -15.90 0.38 -3.88
CA MET A 1 -16.86 -0.46 -3.14
C MET A 1 -17.82 0.38 -2.31
N GLU A 2 -17.33 1.22 -1.40
CA GLU A 2 -18.18 1.97 -0.45
C GLU A 2 -19.25 2.87 -1.07
N LYS A 3 -19.04 3.35 -2.30
CA LYS A 3 -20.00 4.16 -3.05
C LYS A 3 -20.79 3.37 -4.12
N GLY A 4 -20.72 2.04 -4.11
CA GLY A 4 -21.45 1.17 -5.04
C GLY A 4 -20.84 1.02 -6.44
N PHE A 5 -19.67 1.60 -6.70
CA PHE A 5 -18.96 1.42 -7.97
C PHE A 5 -18.17 0.10 -8.03
N ASN A 6 -17.97 -0.41 -9.25
CA ASN A 6 -17.14 -1.56 -9.59
C ASN A 6 -15.86 -1.12 -10.33
N PRO A 7 -14.80 -0.67 -9.61
CA PRO A 7 -13.59 -0.16 -10.23
C PRO A 7 -12.74 -1.27 -10.87
N VAL A 8 -11.96 -0.90 -11.88
CA VAL A 8 -10.89 -1.75 -12.44
C VAL A 8 -9.59 -0.97 -12.38
N VAL A 9 -8.58 -1.54 -11.72
CA VAL A 9 -7.24 -0.98 -11.59
C VAL A 9 -6.30 -1.74 -12.52
N PHE A 10 -5.55 -1.02 -13.34
CA PHE A 10 -4.49 -1.58 -14.18
C PHE A 10 -3.14 -1.24 -13.55
N GLU A 11 -2.37 -2.27 -13.19
CA GLU A 11 -1.01 -2.15 -12.64
C GLU A 11 -0.03 -2.71 -13.67
N ALA A 12 1.00 -1.94 -14.01
CA ALA A 12 1.94 -2.32 -15.05
C ALA A 12 2.86 -3.47 -14.61
N GLU A 13 3.17 -3.54 -13.32
CA GLU A 13 4.06 -4.53 -12.73
C GLU A 13 3.32 -5.81 -12.27
N SER A 14 4.11 -6.82 -11.91
CA SER A 14 3.60 -8.11 -11.42
C SER A 14 3.18 -8.10 -9.95
N TYR A 15 3.34 -6.98 -9.25
CA TYR A 15 3.03 -6.83 -7.82
C TYR A 15 2.51 -5.43 -7.49
N ILE A 16 1.73 -5.34 -6.43
CA ILE A 16 1.29 -4.07 -5.83
C ILE A 16 2.41 -3.44 -4.97
N GLY A 17 2.24 -2.18 -4.60
CA GLY A 17 3.12 -1.47 -3.65
C GLY A 17 3.97 -0.39 -4.31
N GLY A 18 4.09 -0.39 -5.64
CA GLY A 18 4.72 0.68 -6.41
C GLY A 18 6.10 1.04 -5.86
N VAL A 19 6.29 2.32 -5.51
CA VAL A 19 7.56 2.85 -5.00
C VAL A 19 8.14 2.01 -3.86
N TRP A 20 7.31 1.56 -2.91
CA TRP A 20 7.74 0.82 -1.72
C TRP A 20 8.30 -0.58 -1.99
N LEU A 21 8.01 -1.13 -3.16
CA LEU A 21 8.52 -2.43 -3.60
C LEU A 21 9.70 -2.29 -4.57
N THR A 22 9.58 -1.42 -5.57
CA THR A 22 10.47 -1.44 -6.75
C THR A 22 11.43 -0.26 -6.85
N HIS A 23 11.20 0.82 -6.10
CA HIS A 23 11.95 2.09 -6.25
C HIS A 23 12.41 2.67 -4.91
N THR A 24 12.89 1.81 -4.00
CA THR A 24 13.51 2.22 -2.73
C THR A 24 14.84 1.51 -2.53
N ILE A 25 15.81 2.22 -1.96
CA ILE A 25 17.03 1.60 -1.43
C ILE A 25 16.73 0.99 -0.06
N GLN A 26 17.56 0.04 0.37
CA GLN A 26 17.32 -0.71 1.61
C GLN A 26 17.21 0.18 2.86
N SER A 27 17.88 1.33 2.87
CA SER A 27 17.86 2.28 3.99
C SER A 27 16.67 3.24 3.98
N THR A 28 15.79 3.18 2.99
CA THR A 28 14.63 4.08 2.90
C THR A 28 13.68 3.85 4.08
N LYS A 29 13.36 4.95 4.77
CA LYS A 29 12.33 5.06 5.81
C LYS A 29 11.37 6.22 5.50
N LEU A 30 10.17 6.19 6.06
CA LEU A 30 9.28 7.34 6.02
C LEU A 30 9.89 8.53 6.76
N GLN A 31 9.51 9.72 6.32
CA GLN A 31 9.77 10.97 7.05
C GLN A 31 8.68 11.26 8.08
N ASP A 32 7.52 10.60 7.94
CA ASP A 32 6.40 10.66 8.87
C ASP A 32 6.38 9.44 9.80
N THR A 33 5.74 9.62 10.95
CA THR A 33 5.50 8.53 11.89
C THR A 33 4.48 7.53 11.32
N ARG A 34 4.44 6.30 11.83
CA ARG A 34 3.37 5.34 11.49
C ARG A 34 1.98 5.95 11.73
N ARG A 35 1.81 6.64 12.86
CA ARG A 35 0.53 7.27 13.19
C ARG A 35 0.11 8.26 12.12
N ASP A 36 1.01 9.11 11.66
CA ASP A 36 0.67 10.13 10.66
C ASP A 36 0.54 9.53 9.25
N PHE A 37 1.23 8.43 8.97
CA PHE A 37 1.13 7.70 7.71
C PHE A 37 0.18 6.49 7.82
N ARG A 38 -1.12 6.74 7.96
CA ARG A 38 -2.14 5.68 7.91
C ARG A 38 -3.38 6.12 7.13
N PHE A 39 -4.06 5.16 6.52
CA PHE A 39 -5.42 5.35 6.05
C PHE A 39 -6.33 5.61 7.26
N SER A 40 -7.25 6.56 7.13
CA SER A 40 -8.10 7.02 8.24
C SER A 40 -9.02 5.95 8.82
N ASP A 41 -9.27 4.89 8.06
CA ASP A 41 -10.13 3.74 8.36
C ASP A 41 -9.36 2.44 8.62
N PHE A 42 -8.03 2.50 8.65
CA PHE A 42 -7.19 1.31 8.85
C PHE A 42 -5.85 1.64 9.52
N ASP A 43 -5.74 1.28 10.79
CA ASP A 43 -4.50 1.42 11.56
C ASP A 43 -3.43 0.37 11.14
N TRP A 44 -2.20 0.59 11.58
CA TRP A 44 -1.09 -0.33 11.33
C TRP A 44 -1.32 -1.67 12.07
N PRO A 45 -1.12 -2.82 11.42
CA PRO A 45 -1.45 -4.13 11.99
C PRO A 45 -0.43 -4.68 13.01
N SER A 46 0.74 -4.05 13.18
CA SER A 46 1.79 -4.48 14.12
C SER A 46 1.61 -3.80 15.49
N PRO A 47 2.00 -4.42 16.62
CA PRO A 47 1.75 -3.87 17.96
C PRO A 47 2.29 -2.44 18.12
N LEU A 48 1.55 -1.65 18.90
CA LEU A 48 1.71 -0.22 19.25
C LEU A 48 3.05 0.15 19.92
N GLU A 49 4.07 -0.71 19.90
CA GLU A 49 5.41 -0.34 20.33
C GLU A 49 6.04 0.62 19.30
N GLY A 50 5.63 1.89 19.40
CA GLY A 50 6.22 3.01 18.66
C GLY A 50 5.32 3.62 17.60
N ASP A 51 4.22 4.26 18.00
CA ASP A 51 3.46 5.15 17.11
C ASP A 51 4.34 6.27 16.53
N ASP A 52 5.37 6.69 17.28
CA ASP A 52 6.39 7.68 16.90
C ASP A 52 7.57 7.07 16.10
N VAL A 53 7.42 5.85 15.57
CA VAL A 53 8.46 5.22 14.74
C VAL A 53 8.28 5.61 13.28
N PHE A 54 9.41 5.88 12.62
CA PHE A 54 9.52 6.09 11.17
C PHE A 54 9.75 4.74 10.48
N PRO A 55 8.71 4.14 9.86
CA PRO A 55 8.80 2.78 9.32
C PRO A 55 9.72 2.70 8.10
N ALA A 56 10.40 1.56 7.95
CA ALA A 56 11.15 1.21 6.75
C ALA A 56 10.22 0.91 5.58
N HIS A 57 10.74 1.02 4.35
CA HIS A 57 9.97 0.78 3.14
C HIS A 57 9.30 -0.61 3.10
N THR A 58 9.93 -1.64 3.69
CA THR A 58 9.38 -2.99 3.81
C THR A 58 8.14 -3.04 4.70
N GLU A 59 8.14 -2.26 5.79
CA GLU A 59 7.00 -2.18 6.70
C GLU A 59 5.84 -1.44 6.04
N VAL A 60 6.12 -0.37 5.29
CA VAL A 60 5.11 0.33 4.48
C VAL A 60 4.50 -0.59 3.43
N LEU A 61 5.32 -1.41 2.76
CA LEU A 61 4.84 -2.38 1.78
C LEU A 61 3.90 -3.42 2.42
N GLU A 62 4.24 -3.94 3.60
CA GLU A 62 3.39 -4.89 4.32
C GLU A 62 2.09 -4.24 4.80
N TYR A 63 2.12 -2.96 5.18
CA TYR A 63 0.92 -2.20 5.50
C TYR A 63 -0.03 -2.05 4.30
N VAL A 64 0.49 -1.68 3.12
CA VAL A 64 -0.30 -1.60 1.87
C VAL A 64 -0.91 -2.97 1.50
N LYS A 65 -0.16 -4.06 1.66
CA LYS A 65 -0.67 -5.42 1.45
C LYS A 65 -1.74 -5.78 2.48
N ALA A 66 -1.58 -5.38 3.74
CA ALA A 66 -2.58 -5.61 4.78
C ALA A 66 -3.89 -4.87 4.47
N TYR A 67 -3.81 -3.61 4.05
CA TYR A 67 -4.97 -2.83 3.60
C TYR A 67 -5.68 -3.50 2.42
N THR A 68 -4.93 -3.90 1.39
CA THR A 68 -5.48 -4.61 0.22
C THR A 68 -6.22 -5.88 0.59
N ARG A 69 -5.71 -6.65 1.57
CA ARG A 69 -6.37 -7.85 2.09
C ARG A 69 -7.62 -7.51 2.91
N ASN A 70 -7.53 -6.54 3.83
CA ASN A 70 -8.61 -6.15 4.72
C ASN A 70 -9.87 -5.70 3.95
N PHE A 71 -9.68 -4.91 2.90
CA PHE A 71 -10.77 -4.38 2.09
C PHE A 71 -11.06 -5.21 0.83
N GLY A 72 -10.42 -6.37 0.68
CA GLY A 72 -10.65 -7.28 -0.45
C GLY A 72 -10.43 -6.63 -1.81
N LEU A 73 -9.38 -5.83 -1.96
CA LEU A 73 -9.14 -5.02 -3.17
C LEU A 73 -8.49 -5.78 -4.31
N PHE A 74 -7.80 -6.88 -4.00
CA PHE A 74 -7.03 -7.66 -4.98
C PHE A 74 -7.84 -8.11 -6.22
N PRO A 75 -9.11 -8.54 -6.11
CA PRO A 75 -9.93 -8.90 -7.28
C PRO A 75 -10.15 -7.77 -8.30
N TYR A 76 -9.97 -6.52 -7.91
CA TYR A 76 -10.17 -5.35 -8.78
C TYR A 76 -8.87 -4.90 -9.47
N ILE A 77 -7.74 -5.54 -9.14
CA ILE A 77 -6.41 -5.17 -9.62
C ILE A 77 -5.96 -6.16 -10.69
N ARG A 78 -5.71 -5.66 -11.90
CA ARG A 78 -5.15 -6.42 -13.01
C ARG A 78 -3.66 -6.11 -13.14
N LEU A 79 -2.84 -7.00 -12.59
CA LEU A 79 -1.38 -6.95 -12.67
C LEU A 79 -0.88 -7.25 -14.08
N ASN A 80 0.34 -6.82 -14.40
CA ASN A 80 0.95 -6.93 -15.73
C ASN A 80 0.06 -6.31 -16.84
N ARG A 81 -0.53 -5.15 -16.58
CA ARG A 81 -1.37 -4.39 -17.51
C ARG A 81 -0.92 -2.93 -17.56
N ARG A 82 -0.02 -2.62 -18.49
CA ARG A 82 0.39 -1.26 -18.79
C ARG A 82 -0.69 -0.55 -19.60
N VAL A 83 -1.10 0.64 -19.16
CA VAL A 83 -1.97 1.54 -19.94
C VAL A 83 -1.11 2.34 -20.92
N THR A 84 -1.50 2.37 -22.20
CA THR A 84 -0.74 3.04 -23.29
C THR A 84 -1.47 4.24 -23.89
N GLY A 85 -2.71 4.49 -23.48
CA GLY A 85 -3.55 5.61 -23.92
C GLY A 85 -4.84 5.66 -23.09
N ILE A 86 -5.56 6.79 -23.17
CA ILE A 86 -6.86 7.05 -22.52
C ILE A 86 -7.85 7.48 -23.59
#